data_AF-A0A090QRI5-F1
#
_entry.id   AF-A0A090QRI5-F1
#
_cell.length_a   1.000
_cell.length_b   1.000
_cell.length_c   1.000
_cell.angle_alpha   90.00
_cell.angle_beta   90.00
_cell.angle_gamma   90.00
#
_symmetry.space_group_name_H-M   'P 1'
#
loop_
_entity.id
_entity.type
_entity.pdbx_description
1 polymer ?
#
loop_
_entity_poly.entity_id
_entity_poly.type
_entity_poly.pdbx_seq_one_letter_code
_entity_poly.pdbx_strand_id
1 'polypeptide(L)'
;MFAIPSMLGLFFFLAPLSVNGDFTFPLALMAKSFKSLMGEALLPTVASVICLSAVLSLAASVAKPRFVMDSSLLTRLFVLTPTWLVIRGLGALFTVLALYQVGPEVIWNGNTGGLVLNDLLPSLFVTFFFAGLLLPLLLNFGLLELLGTLMSKFMRPVFRLPGRAAIDCISSWLGDGTVGVILTSKQYEQKKYTAREAAVVATMFSPVGISFSLVVLTQVGLANYFVPFYLSICLSGVAAASSFSTCHH
;
A
#
# COMPACT_ATOMS: atom_id res chain seq x y z
N MET A 1 3.30 19.75 20.41
CA MET A 1 4.25 18.64 20.65
C MET A 1 4.25 17.71 19.44
N PHE A 2 4.64 18.26 18.29
CA PHE A 2 4.30 17.69 16.98
C PHE A 2 5.52 17.08 16.25
N ALA A 3 6.70 17.69 16.45
CA ALA A 3 7.90 17.34 15.70
C ALA A 3 8.44 15.92 15.98
N ILE A 4 8.42 15.45 17.23
CA ILE A 4 9.05 14.17 17.62
C ILE A 4 8.48 12.95 16.88
N PRO A 5 7.16 12.67 16.94
CA PRO A 5 6.57 11.53 16.21
C PRO A 5 6.72 11.66 14.69
N SER A 6 6.70 12.89 14.15
CA SER A 6 6.90 13.13 12.72
C SER A 6 8.30 12.88 12.24
N MET A 7 9.29 13.30 13.02
CA MET A 7 10.69 13.04 12.72
C MET A 7 10.97 11.55 12.76
N LEU A 8 10.35 10.80 13.68
CA LEU A 8 10.40 9.34 13.68
C LEU A 8 9.75 8.76 12.43
N GLY A 9 8.55 9.21 12.04
CA GLY A 9 7.92 8.79 10.79
C GLY A 9 8.80 9.08 9.56
N LEU A 10 9.37 10.28 9.47
CA LEU A 10 10.28 10.65 8.39
C LEU A 10 11.54 9.78 8.39
N PHE A 11 12.11 9.49 9.56
CA PHE A 11 13.24 8.59 9.67
C PHE A 11 12.90 7.20 9.12
N PHE A 12 11.81 6.57 9.57
CA PHE A 12 11.48 5.20 9.17
C PHE A 12 11.16 5.03 7.68
N PHE A 13 10.51 6.02 7.07
CA PHE A 13 10.01 5.92 5.69
C PHE A 13 10.85 6.66 4.64
N LEU A 14 11.59 7.71 5.02
CA LEU A 14 12.27 8.60 4.08
C LEU A 14 13.79 8.68 4.28
N ALA A 15 14.35 8.30 5.43
CA ALA A 15 15.79 8.35 5.62
C ALA A 15 16.47 7.17 4.90
N PRO A 16 17.23 7.41 3.81
CA PRO A 16 17.97 6.33 3.19
C PRO A 16 19.13 5.91 4.09
N LEU A 17 19.24 4.62 4.37
CA LEU A 17 20.38 4.00 5.02
C LEU A 17 21.17 3.21 3.98
N SER A 18 22.50 3.33 4.02
CA SER A 18 23.38 2.45 3.26
C SER A 18 23.74 1.26 4.14
N VAL A 19 23.28 0.07 3.74
CA VAL A 19 23.63 -1.18 4.42
C VAL A 19 24.26 -2.10 3.38
N ASN A 20 25.52 -2.46 3.59
CA ASN A 20 26.30 -3.31 2.67
C ASN A 20 26.41 -2.77 1.22
N GLY A 21 26.35 -1.45 1.04
CA GLY A 21 26.46 -0.80 -0.28
C GLY A 21 25.12 -0.56 -0.99
N ASP A 22 24.02 -1.15 -0.51
CA ASP A 22 22.68 -0.92 -1.03
C ASP A 22 21.91 0.13 -0.23
N PHE A 23 21.14 0.97 -0.93
CA PHE A 23 20.22 1.91 -0.29
C PHE A 23 18.96 1.18 0.18
N THR A 24 18.63 1.33 1.45
CA THR A 24 17.42 0.77 2.06
C THR A 24 16.81 1.72 3.06
N PHE A 25 15.55 1.52 3.41
CA PHE A 25 14.85 2.33 4.40
C PHE A 25 14.77 1.60 5.74
N PRO A 26 14.77 2.30 6.89
CA PRO A 26 14.69 1.65 8.20
C PRO A 26 13.46 0.76 8.35
N LEU A 27 12.31 1.16 7.78
CA LEU A 27 11.11 0.31 7.72
C LEU A 27 11.37 -1.03 7.02
N ALA A 28 12.05 -0.99 5.87
CA ALA A 28 12.36 -2.19 5.09
C ALA A 28 13.36 -3.10 5.84
N LEU A 29 14.31 -2.51 6.57
CA LEU A 29 15.21 -3.26 7.45
C LEU A 29 14.46 -3.93 8.59
N MET A 30 13.53 -3.24 9.25
CA MET A 30 12.69 -3.83 10.29
C MET A 30 11.86 -4.99 9.74
N ALA A 31 11.26 -4.80 8.56
CA ALA A 31 10.48 -5.84 7.91
C ALA A 31 11.35 -7.05 7.54
N LYS A 32 12.55 -6.83 6.98
CA LYS A 32 13.50 -7.90 6.64
C LYS A 32 13.95 -8.66 7.88
N SER A 33 14.31 -7.96 8.96
CA SER A 33 14.73 -8.57 10.22
C SER A 33 13.61 -9.38 10.87
N PHE A 34 12.37 -8.87 10.85
CA PHE A 34 11.22 -9.61 11.36
C PHE A 34 10.88 -10.83 10.50
N LYS A 35 10.97 -10.70 9.16
CA LYS A 35 10.84 -11.82 8.24
C LYS A 35 11.89 -12.90 8.52
N SER A 36 13.14 -12.53 8.76
CA SER A 36 14.18 -13.50 9.11
C SER A 36 13.99 -14.14 10.48
N LEU A 37 13.45 -13.40 11.45
CA LEU A 37 13.13 -13.92 12.79
C LEU A 37 11.99 -14.95 12.75
N MET A 38 10.95 -14.71 11.93
CA MET A 38 9.86 -15.67 11.77
C MET A 38 10.27 -16.89 10.93
N GLY A 39 11.20 -16.72 9.98
CA GLY A 39 11.73 -17.80 9.15
C GLY A 39 10.61 -18.64 8.50
N GLU A 40 10.67 -19.94 8.72
CA GLU A 40 9.72 -20.93 8.17
C GLU A 40 8.29 -20.78 8.71
N ALA A 41 8.10 -20.14 9.88
CA ALA A 41 6.77 -19.94 10.46
C ALA A 41 5.99 -18.81 9.77
N LEU A 42 6.63 -17.97 8.95
CA LEU A 42 5.98 -16.82 8.35
C LEU A 42 4.91 -17.23 7.33
N LEU A 43 5.24 -18.14 6.42
CA LEU A 43 4.32 -18.63 5.40
C LEU A 43 3.02 -19.23 5.99
N PRO A 44 3.08 -20.20 6.91
CA PRO A 44 1.87 -20.74 7.52
C PRO A 44 1.11 -19.70 8.34
N THR A 45 1.79 -18.73 8.96
CA THR A 45 1.13 -17.61 9.64
C THR A 45 0.30 -16.77 8.66
N VAL A 46 0.87 -16.40 7.52
CA VAL A 46 0.15 -15.61 6.50
C VAL A 46 -1.03 -16.39 5.94
N ALA A 47 -0.82 -17.66 5.58
CA ALA A 47 -1.91 -18.51 5.09
C ALA A 47 -3.04 -18.66 6.14
N SER A 48 -2.69 -18.83 7.40
CA SER A 48 -3.64 -18.92 8.52
C SER A 48 -4.44 -17.63 8.68
N VAL A 49 -3.79 -16.46 8.61
CA VAL A 49 -4.47 -15.16 8.70
C VAL A 49 -5.45 -14.97 7.54
N ILE A 50 -5.08 -15.34 6.31
CA ILE A 50 -5.95 -15.25 5.13
C ILE A 50 -7.17 -16.16 5.30
N CYS A 51 -6.95 -17.43 5.67
CA CYS A 51 -8.02 -18.40 5.84
C CYS A 51 -8.95 -18.03 7.00
N LEU A 52 -8.39 -17.66 8.15
CA LEU A 52 -9.14 -17.21 9.32
C LEU A 52 -9.97 -15.97 8.99
N SER A 53 -9.40 -15.00 8.27
CA SER A 53 -10.13 -13.80 7.83
C SER A 53 -11.32 -14.14 6.94
N ALA A 54 -11.18 -15.09 6.01
CA ALA A 54 -12.28 -15.55 5.16
C ALA A 54 -13.38 -16.26 5.96
N VAL A 55 -13.00 -17.18 6.86
CA VAL A 55 -13.95 -17.91 7.72
C VAL A 55 -14.70 -16.96 8.65
N LEU A 56 -13.99 -16.05 9.33
CA LEU A 56 -14.59 -15.05 10.20
C LEU A 56 -15.50 -14.09 9.43
N SER A 57 -15.10 -13.68 8.22
CA SER A 57 -15.93 -12.80 7.38
C SER A 57 -17.23 -13.48 6.95
N LEU A 58 -17.15 -14.77 6.59
CA LEU A 58 -18.32 -15.57 6.23
C LEU A 58 -19.24 -15.78 7.44
N ALA A 59 -18.68 -16.19 8.58
CA ALA A 59 -19.43 -16.38 9.81
C ALA A 59 -20.09 -15.08 10.29
N ALA A 60 -19.36 -13.95 10.27
CA ALA A 60 -19.89 -12.65 10.66
C ALA A 60 -21.00 -12.17 9.71
N SER A 61 -20.85 -12.38 8.41
CA SER A 61 -21.84 -11.94 7.40
C SER A 61 -23.14 -12.74 7.46
N VAL A 62 -23.06 -14.04 7.79
CA VAL A 62 -24.22 -14.94 7.90
C VAL A 62 -24.87 -14.86 9.29
N ALA A 63 -24.10 -15.01 10.36
CA ALA A 63 -24.63 -15.09 11.72
C ALA A 63 -24.88 -13.72 12.38
N LYS A 64 -24.25 -12.65 11.88
CA LYS A 64 -24.34 -11.27 12.38
C LYS A 64 -24.32 -11.18 13.92
N PRO A 65 -23.30 -11.72 14.59
CA PRO A 65 -23.25 -11.73 16.06
C PRO A 65 -23.19 -10.32 16.63
N ARG A 66 -23.90 -10.09 17.75
CA ARG A 66 -24.01 -8.75 18.39
C ARG A 66 -22.65 -8.11 18.65
N PHE A 67 -21.68 -8.85 19.19
CA PHE A 67 -20.32 -8.33 19.43
C PHE A 67 -19.62 -7.77 18.18
N VAL A 68 -19.87 -8.35 17.00
CA VAL A 68 -19.31 -7.82 15.74
C VAL A 68 -20.08 -6.59 15.29
N MET A 69 -21.42 -6.65 15.36
CA MET A 69 -22.32 -5.57 14.93
C MET A 69 -22.22 -4.32 15.81
N ASP A 70 -21.92 -4.50 17.10
CA ASP A 70 -21.79 -3.40 18.07
C ASP A 70 -20.42 -2.70 17.95
N SER A 71 -19.44 -3.34 17.31
CA SER A 71 -18.10 -2.77 17.08
C SER A 71 -17.94 -2.27 15.65
N SER A 72 -17.74 -0.96 15.50
CA SER A 72 -17.51 -0.33 14.19
C SER A 72 -16.27 -0.88 13.47
N LEU A 73 -15.25 -1.29 14.22
CA LEU A 73 -14.02 -1.88 13.68
C LEU A 73 -14.29 -3.30 13.18
N LEU A 74 -14.90 -4.16 14.00
CA LEU A 74 -15.13 -5.56 13.62
C LEU A 74 -16.12 -5.69 12.46
N THR A 75 -17.16 -4.85 12.47
CA THR A 75 -18.09 -4.76 11.34
C THR A 75 -17.35 -4.40 10.05
N ARG A 76 -16.46 -3.40 10.07
CA ARG A 76 -15.66 -3.02 8.88
C ARG A 76 -14.69 -4.10 8.42
N LEU A 77 -14.12 -4.89 9.34
CA LEU A 77 -13.16 -5.94 9.00
C LEU A 77 -13.83 -7.19 8.42
N PHE A 78 -14.97 -7.62 8.99
CA PHE A 78 -15.55 -8.94 8.72
C PHE A 78 -16.91 -8.90 8.01
N VAL A 79 -17.68 -7.82 8.12
CA VAL A 79 -18.98 -7.69 7.44
C VAL A 79 -18.76 -6.96 6.12
N LEU A 80 -18.43 -7.74 5.09
CA LEU A 80 -18.13 -7.24 3.75
C LEU A 80 -19.37 -7.28 2.85
N THR A 81 -19.36 -6.47 1.78
CA THR A 81 -20.32 -6.65 0.69
C THR A 81 -20.19 -8.05 0.07
N PRO A 82 -21.25 -8.63 -0.52
CA PRO A 82 -21.20 -9.98 -1.09
C PRO A 82 -20.06 -10.20 -2.08
N THR A 83 -19.77 -9.22 -2.94
CA THR A 83 -18.66 -9.28 -3.91
C THR A 83 -17.31 -9.44 -3.21
N TRP A 84 -17.04 -8.61 -2.20
CA TRP A 84 -15.80 -8.69 -1.42
C TRP A 84 -15.70 -9.97 -0.60
N LEU A 85 -16.82 -10.50 -0.12
CA LEU A 85 -16.86 -11.78 0.59
C LEU A 85 -16.47 -12.95 -0.34
N VAL A 86 -16.99 -12.98 -1.58
CA VAL A 86 -16.61 -13.97 -2.59
C VAL A 86 -15.14 -13.87 -2.93
N ILE A 87 -14.62 -12.67 -3.19
CA ILE A 87 -13.19 -12.45 -3.50
C ILE A 87 -12.32 -12.95 -2.34
N ARG A 88 -12.68 -12.63 -1.10
CA ARG A 88 -11.93 -13.08 0.08
C ARG A 88 -11.98 -14.61 0.24
N GLY A 89 -13.13 -15.23 -0.03
CA GLY A 89 -13.28 -16.68 -0.04
C GLY A 89 -12.42 -17.36 -1.11
N LEU A 90 -12.43 -16.85 -2.34
CA LEU A 90 -11.59 -17.33 -3.43
C LEU A 90 -10.09 -17.17 -3.12
N GLY A 91 -9.70 -16.03 -2.53
CA GLY A 91 -8.32 -15.81 -2.09
C GLY A 91 -7.85 -16.87 -1.09
N ALA A 92 -8.67 -17.17 -0.08
CA ALA A 92 -8.37 -18.25 0.87
C ALA A 92 -8.32 -19.63 0.21
N LEU A 93 -9.25 -19.92 -0.70
CA LEU A 93 -9.25 -21.17 -1.45
C LEU A 93 -7.95 -21.33 -2.27
N PHE A 94 -7.57 -20.32 -3.04
CA PHE A 94 -6.34 -20.35 -3.84
C PHE A 94 -5.09 -20.43 -2.97
N THR A 95 -5.05 -19.77 -1.82
CA THR A 95 -3.96 -19.93 -0.85
C THR A 95 -3.82 -21.38 -0.39
N VAL A 96 -4.91 -22.05 -0.03
CA VAL A 96 -4.89 -23.46 0.39
C VAL A 96 -4.48 -24.37 -0.77
N LEU A 97 -5.04 -24.18 -1.96
CA LEU A 97 -4.69 -24.95 -3.15
C LEU A 97 -3.20 -24.79 -3.51
N ALA A 98 -2.67 -23.57 -3.46
CA ALA A 98 -1.26 -23.29 -3.70
C ALA A 98 -0.35 -23.87 -2.61
N LEU A 99 -0.77 -23.84 -1.34
CA LEU A 99 0.01 -24.36 -0.21
C LEU A 99 0.15 -25.89 -0.27
N TYR A 100 -0.95 -26.59 -0.59
CA TYR A 100 -0.97 -28.05 -0.71
C TYR A 100 -0.67 -28.56 -2.14
N GLN A 101 -0.38 -27.66 -3.08
CA GLN A 101 -0.11 -27.96 -4.49
C GLN A 101 -1.24 -28.78 -5.15
N VAL A 102 -2.49 -28.43 -4.84
CA VAL A 102 -3.69 -29.11 -5.34
C VAL A 102 -4.27 -28.33 -6.53
N GLY A 103 -4.59 -29.05 -7.61
CA GLY A 103 -5.25 -28.50 -8.79
C GLY A 103 -4.28 -28.21 -9.95
N PRO A 104 -4.73 -27.43 -10.96
CA PRO A 104 -3.92 -27.10 -12.13
C PRO A 104 -2.59 -26.45 -11.76
N GLU A 105 -1.53 -26.80 -12.48
CA GLU A 105 -0.17 -26.30 -12.24
C GLU A 105 -0.10 -24.77 -12.21
N VAL A 106 -0.93 -24.08 -13.00
CA VAL A 106 -1.05 -22.62 -13.02
C VAL A 106 -1.41 -22.00 -11.65
N ILE A 107 -1.97 -22.76 -10.71
CA ILE A 107 -2.35 -22.26 -9.37
C ILE A 107 -1.17 -22.33 -8.39
N TRP A 108 -0.29 -23.33 -8.50
CA TRP A 108 0.76 -23.59 -7.51
C TRP A 108 2.19 -23.53 -8.06
N ASN A 109 2.36 -23.39 -9.37
CA ASN A 109 3.67 -23.31 -10.00
C ASN A 109 4.47 -22.12 -9.45
N GLY A 110 5.78 -22.31 -9.29
CA GLY A 110 6.71 -21.31 -8.77
C GLY A 110 6.77 -20.00 -9.56
N ASN A 111 6.33 -19.99 -10.81
CA ASN A 111 6.25 -18.78 -11.65
C ASN A 111 4.89 -18.07 -11.60
N THR A 112 3.91 -18.64 -10.87
CA THR A 112 2.53 -18.13 -10.83
C THR A 112 2.07 -17.98 -9.37
N GLY A 113 1.11 -18.78 -8.90
CA GLY A 113 0.61 -18.68 -7.53
C GLY A 113 1.65 -19.08 -6.47
N GLY A 114 2.62 -19.92 -6.82
CA GLY A 114 3.76 -20.25 -5.95
C GLY A 114 4.63 -19.02 -5.64
N LEU A 115 4.92 -18.17 -6.62
CA LEU A 115 5.65 -16.91 -6.45
C LEU A 115 4.92 -15.98 -5.48
N VAL A 116 3.61 -15.84 -5.69
CA VAL A 116 2.75 -14.97 -4.88
C VAL A 116 2.72 -15.45 -3.45
N LEU A 117 2.52 -16.76 -3.24
CA LEU A 117 2.36 -17.35 -1.92
C LEU A 117 3.67 -17.40 -1.12
N ASN A 118 4.78 -17.81 -1.73
CA ASN A 118 6.03 -18.05 -1.01
C ASN A 118 6.90 -16.79 -0.84
N ASP A 119 6.86 -15.88 -1.81
CA ASP A 119 7.79 -14.75 -1.81
C ASP A 119 7.11 -13.42 -1.53
N LEU A 120 6.03 -13.13 -2.27
CA LEU A 120 5.33 -11.85 -2.19
C LEU A 120 4.50 -11.72 -0.91
N LEU A 121 3.57 -12.63 -0.64
CA LEU A 121 2.66 -12.54 0.51
C LEU A 121 3.39 -12.44 1.86
N PRO A 122 4.45 -13.22 2.15
CA PRO A 122 5.22 -13.08 3.38
C PRO A 122 5.92 -11.72 3.48
N SER A 123 6.49 -11.24 2.38
CA SER A 123 7.12 -9.92 2.37
C SER A 123 6.10 -8.80 2.61
N LEU A 124 4.94 -8.88 1.96
CA LEU A 124 3.89 -7.87 2.05
C LEU A 124 3.24 -7.86 3.42
N PHE A 125 2.99 -9.03 4.01
CA PHE A 125 2.40 -9.15 5.34
C PHE A 125 3.22 -8.38 6.38
N VAL A 126 4.54 -8.62 6.40
CA VAL A 126 5.42 -7.96 7.37
C VAL A 126 5.56 -6.47 7.07
N THR A 127 5.76 -6.09 5.80
CA THR A 127 5.89 -4.68 5.43
C THR A 127 4.62 -3.89 5.78
N PHE A 128 3.43 -4.41 5.46
CA PHE A 128 2.17 -3.75 5.80
C PHE A 128 1.86 -3.76 7.29
N PHE A 129 2.31 -4.77 8.03
CA PHE A 129 2.19 -4.77 9.49
C PHE A 129 2.95 -3.58 10.12
N PHE A 130 4.22 -3.38 9.77
CA PHE A 130 5.00 -2.25 10.29
C PHE A 130 4.57 -0.92 9.67
N ALA A 131 4.26 -0.89 8.38
CA ALA A 131 3.77 0.33 7.74
C ALA A 131 2.46 0.77 8.39
N GLY A 132 1.49 -0.12 8.61
CA GLY A 132 0.23 0.22 9.28
C GLY A 132 0.41 0.75 10.70
N LEU A 133 1.40 0.26 11.44
CA LEU A 133 1.73 0.72 12.79
C LEU A 133 2.40 2.11 12.78
N LEU A 134 3.29 2.37 11.82
CA LEU A 134 4.12 3.59 11.77
C LEU A 134 3.54 4.70 10.88
N LEU A 135 2.64 4.38 9.94
CA LEU A 135 2.00 5.34 9.04
C LEU A 135 1.23 6.43 9.80
N PRO A 136 0.53 6.17 10.92
CA PRO A 136 -0.04 7.21 11.77
C PRO A 136 0.96 8.27 12.24
N LEU A 137 2.25 7.91 12.45
CA LEU A 137 3.31 8.83 12.84
C LEU A 137 3.63 9.86 11.75
N LEU A 138 3.44 9.49 10.47
CA LEU A 138 3.57 10.40 9.33
C LEU A 138 2.28 11.19 9.10
N LEU A 139 1.12 10.52 9.14
CA LEU A 139 -0.14 11.10 8.67
C LEU A 139 -0.77 12.07 9.68
N ASN A 140 -0.87 11.69 10.96
CA ASN A 140 -1.79 12.34 11.92
C ASN A 140 -1.25 13.61 12.56
N PHE A 141 -0.12 14.03 12.07
CA PHE A 141 0.82 14.75 12.86
C PHE A 141 0.93 16.16 12.22
N GLY A 142 0.91 16.31 10.90
CA GLY A 142 0.94 17.63 10.24
C GLY A 142 2.24 17.89 9.47
N LEU A 143 3.15 16.91 9.45
CA LEU A 143 4.31 16.90 8.58
C LEU A 143 3.85 16.90 7.12
N LEU A 144 2.80 16.13 6.83
CA LEU A 144 2.16 16.15 5.53
C LEU A 144 1.56 17.51 5.18
N GLU A 145 0.98 18.24 6.13
CA GLU A 145 0.48 19.59 5.87
C GLU A 145 1.63 20.57 5.57
N LEU A 146 2.77 20.42 6.25
CA LEU A 146 3.98 21.20 6.00
C LEU A 146 4.62 20.85 4.65
N LEU A 147 4.75 19.56 4.31
CA LEU A 147 5.27 19.13 3.02
C LEU A 147 4.31 19.49 1.87
N GLY A 148 3.00 19.37 2.09
CA GLY A 148 1.97 19.77 1.14
C GLY A 148 1.97 21.27 0.87
N THR A 149 2.15 22.10 1.91
CA THR A 149 2.29 23.56 1.73
C THR A 149 3.58 23.93 1.00
N LEU A 150 4.71 23.26 1.28
CA LEU A 150 5.95 23.45 0.54
C LEU A 150 5.83 23.05 -0.94
N MET A 151 5.25 21.87 -1.20
CA MET A 151 5.05 21.34 -2.55
C MET A 151 3.95 22.08 -3.33
N SER A 152 3.07 22.83 -2.65
CA SER A 152 2.01 23.62 -3.30
C SER A 152 2.57 24.64 -4.31
N LYS A 153 3.78 25.17 -4.05
CA LYS A 153 4.49 26.07 -4.95
C LYS A 153 4.87 25.41 -6.28
N PHE A 154 4.98 24.08 -6.31
CA PHE A 154 5.32 23.30 -7.50
C PHE A 154 4.06 22.69 -8.17
N MET A 155 3.15 22.12 -7.37
CA MET A 155 1.93 21.48 -7.85
C MET A 155 0.99 22.42 -8.62
N ARG A 156 0.84 23.66 -8.13
CA ARG A 156 -0.09 24.63 -8.70
C ARG A 156 0.35 25.15 -10.08
N PRO A 157 1.61 25.59 -10.31
CA PRO A 157 2.03 26.03 -11.63
C PRO A 157 2.25 24.91 -12.65
N VAL A 158 2.70 23.72 -12.22
CA VAL A 158 3.06 22.64 -13.16
C VAL A 158 1.86 21.76 -13.51
N PHE A 159 1.03 21.41 -12.52
CA PHE A 159 -0.05 20.43 -12.70
C PHE A 159 -1.45 21.02 -12.53
N ARG A 160 -1.55 22.32 -12.20
CA ARG A 160 -2.83 23.00 -11.88
C ARG A 160 -3.61 22.31 -10.75
N LEU A 161 -2.89 21.67 -9.82
CA LEU A 161 -3.48 20.96 -8.69
C LEU A 161 -3.39 21.82 -7.40
N PRO A 162 -4.35 21.67 -6.48
CA PRO A 162 -4.29 22.32 -5.17
C PRO A 162 -3.10 21.77 -4.38
N GLY A 163 -2.50 22.59 -3.51
CA GLY A 163 -1.35 22.15 -2.69
C GLY A 163 -1.61 20.91 -1.84
N ARG A 164 -2.87 20.64 -1.50
CA ARG A 164 -3.28 19.40 -0.81
C ARG A 164 -3.03 18.14 -1.64
N ALA A 165 -3.01 18.22 -2.98
CA ALA A 165 -2.70 17.09 -3.85
C ALA A 165 -1.26 16.56 -3.66
N ALA A 166 -0.34 17.42 -3.21
CA ALA A 166 1.00 16.97 -2.84
C ALA A 166 0.99 16.07 -1.60
N ILE A 167 0.03 16.27 -0.69
CA ILE A 167 -0.14 15.41 0.50
C ILE A 167 -0.52 14.00 0.05
N ASP A 168 -1.48 13.91 -0.87
CA ASP A 168 -1.94 12.65 -1.43
C ASP A 168 -0.81 11.97 -2.21
N CYS A 169 -0.02 12.72 -2.99
CA CYS A 169 1.17 12.22 -3.67
C CYS A 169 2.23 11.66 -2.71
N ILE A 170 2.58 12.41 -1.67
CA ILE A 170 3.58 12.00 -0.68
C ILE A 170 3.06 10.79 0.09
N SER A 171 1.78 10.78 0.49
CA SER A 171 1.19 9.65 1.21
C SER A 171 1.17 8.37 0.37
N SER A 172 0.97 8.49 -0.95
CA SER A 172 1.01 7.36 -1.88
C SER A 172 2.42 6.78 -2.00
N TRP A 173 3.44 7.64 -2.02
CA TRP A 173 4.84 7.20 -2.03
C TRP A 173 5.28 6.54 -0.72
N LEU A 174 4.81 7.04 0.42
CA LEU A 174 5.27 6.61 1.73
C LEU A 174 4.52 5.39 2.29
N GLY A 175 3.22 5.31 2.07
CA GLY A 175 2.38 4.25 2.65
C GLY A 175 2.07 3.16 1.64
N ASP A 176 1.05 3.44 0.83
CA ASP A 176 0.51 2.54 -0.19
C ASP A 176 -0.29 3.38 -1.18
N GLY A 177 -0.28 3.00 -2.46
CA GLY A 177 -1.07 3.67 -3.49
C GLY A 177 -2.56 3.70 -3.13
N THR A 178 -3.05 2.69 -2.42
CA THR A 178 -4.45 2.64 -1.95
C THR A 178 -4.76 3.72 -0.90
N VAL A 179 -3.82 4.05 -0.02
CA VAL A 179 -3.99 5.12 0.98
C VAL A 179 -4.11 6.47 0.27
N GLY A 180 -3.30 6.69 -0.76
CA GLY A 180 -3.40 7.86 -1.64
C GLY A 180 -4.77 8.02 -2.29
N VAL A 181 -5.30 6.94 -2.86
CA VAL A 181 -6.63 6.93 -3.49
C VAL A 181 -7.74 7.17 -2.47
N ILE A 182 -7.67 6.56 -1.29
CA ILE A 182 -8.67 6.76 -0.22
C ILE A 182 -8.65 8.20 0.28
N LEU A 183 -7.46 8.79 0.46
CA LEU A 183 -7.32 10.19 0.86
C LEU A 183 -7.92 11.10 -0.21
N THR A 184 -7.59 10.87 -1.48
CA THR A 184 -8.14 11.60 -2.62
C THR A 184 -9.67 11.54 -2.64
N SER A 185 -10.24 10.34 -2.43
CA SER A 185 -11.69 10.13 -2.36
C SER A 185 -12.33 10.93 -1.22
N LYS A 186 -11.72 10.92 -0.03
CA LYS A 186 -12.20 11.73 1.10
C LYS A 186 -12.12 13.23 0.83
N GLN A 187 -11.06 13.72 0.16
CA GLN A 187 -10.94 15.13 -0.22
C GLN A 187 -12.02 15.54 -1.22
N TYR A 188 -12.34 14.65 -2.17
CA TYR A 188 -13.44 14.85 -3.11
C TYR A 188 -14.81 14.90 -2.42
N GLU A 189 -15.11 13.93 -1.54
CA GLU A 189 -16.35 13.90 -0.75
C GLU A 189 -16.51 15.15 0.14
N GLN A 190 -15.40 15.69 0.65
CA GLN A 190 -15.36 16.93 1.43
C GLN A 190 -15.44 18.21 0.56
N LYS A 191 -15.68 18.09 -0.75
CA LYS A 191 -15.74 19.20 -1.73
C LYS A 191 -14.46 20.05 -1.78
N LYS A 192 -13.33 19.46 -1.39
CA LYS A 192 -12.01 20.11 -1.45
C LYS A 192 -11.34 19.91 -2.81
N TYR A 193 -11.73 18.87 -3.54
CA TYR A 193 -11.35 18.63 -4.94
C TYR A 193 -12.56 18.69 -5.86
N THR A 194 -12.34 19.17 -7.07
CA THR A 194 -13.21 18.91 -8.22
C THR A 194 -13.06 17.46 -8.69
N ALA A 195 -14.03 16.96 -9.45
CA ALA A 195 -13.96 15.60 -10.01
C ALA A 195 -12.71 15.40 -10.88
N ARG A 196 -12.31 16.45 -11.62
CA ARG A 196 -11.07 16.46 -12.42
C ARG A 196 -9.82 16.33 -11.54
N GLU A 197 -9.71 17.16 -10.51
CA GLU A 197 -8.54 17.12 -9.60
C GLU A 197 -8.44 15.77 -8.90
N ALA A 198 -9.56 15.23 -8.42
CA ALA A 198 -9.59 13.92 -7.78
C ALA A 198 -9.19 12.80 -8.75
N ALA A 199 -9.67 12.82 -10.00
CA ALA A 199 -9.28 11.85 -11.01
C ALA A 199 -7.77 11.90 -11.29
N VAL A 200 -7.21 13.09 -11.54
CA VAL A 200 -5.78 13.25 -11.83
C VAL A 200 -4.92 12.79 -10.65
N VAL A 201 -5.29 13.15 -9.42
CA VAL A 201 -4.52 12.76 -8.22
C VAL A 201 -4.57 11.24 -8.01
N ALA A 202 -5.76 10.63 -8.07
CA ALA A 202 -5.94 9.20 -7.85
C ALA A 202 -5.27 8.34 -8.93
N THR A 203 -5.17 8.80 -10.18
CA THR A 203 -4.60 8.01 -11.28
C THR A 203 -3.12 8.27 -11.53
N MET A 204 -2.64 9.52 -11.34
CA MET A 204 -1.28 9.91 -11.72
C MET A 204 -0.35 10.22 -10.55
N PHE A 205 -0.92 10.61 -9.41
CA PHE A 205 -0.16 10.93 -8.20
C PHE A 205 -0.34 9.89 -7.08
N SER A 206 -0.96 8.75 -7.38
CA SER A 206 -0.97 7.58 -6.50
C SER A 206 -0.15 6.41 -7.06
N PRO A 207 1.14 6.61 -7.40
CA PRO A 207 1.98 5.51 -7.84
C PRO A 207 2.17 4.50 -6.71
N VAL A 208 2.44 3.26 -7.12
CA VAL A 208 2.84 2.19 -6.23
C VAL A 208 4.09 2.62 -5.45
N GLY A 209 4.06 2.47 -4.13
CA GLY A 209 5.09 2.96 -3.22
C GLY A 209 6.50 2.46 -3.57
N ILE A 210 7.51 3.30 -3.25
CA ILE A 210 8.94 3.06 -3.51
C ILE A 210 9.35 1.65 -3.01
N SER A 211 8.95 1.32 -1.79
CA SER A 211 9.31 0.05 -1.15
C SER A 211 8.68 -1.17 -1.83
N PHE A 212 7.44 -1.08 -2.31
CA PHE A 212 6.80 -2.18 -3.03
C PHE A 212 7.43 -2.38 -4.40
N SER A 213 7.66 -1.28 -5.13
CA SER A 213 8.35 -1.32 -6.42
C SER A 213 9.74 -1.97 -6.30
N LEU A 214 10.47 -1.71 -5.21
CA LEU A 214 11.75 -2.36 -4.93
C LEU A 214 11.58 -3.87 -4.70
N VAL A 215 10.61 -4.29 -3.87
CA VAL A 215 10.35 -5.72 -3.61
C VAL A 215 10.02 -6.47 -4.90
N VAL A 216 9.17 -5.91 -5.75
CA VAL A 216 8.82 -6.51 -7.04
C VAL A 216 10.05 -6.62 -7.95
N LEU A 217 10.85 -5.56 -8.05
CA LEU A 217 12.08 -5.57 -8.85
C LEU A 217 13.12 -6.57 -8.35
N THR A 218 13.27 -6.71 -7.04
CA THR A 218 14.13 -7.75 -6.44
C THR A 218 13.61 -9.14 -6.80
N GLN A 219 12.29 -9.37 -6.78
CA GLN A 219 11.69 -10.65 -7.11
C GLN A 219 11.89 -11.04 -8.58
N VAL A 220 11.86 -10.09 -9.50
CA VAL A 220 12.13 -10.34 -10.94
C VAL A 220 13.61 -10.26 -11.31
N GLY A 221 14.51 -10.10 -10.33
CA GLY A 221 15.97 -10.05 -10.55
C GLY A 221 16.48 -8.75 -11.19
N LEU A 222 15.70 -7.66 -11.15
CA LEU A 222 16.01 -6.37 -11.76
C LEU A 222 16.27 -5.26 -10.73
N ALA A 223 16.71 -5.60 -9.52
CA ALA A 223 16.98 -4.61 -8.46
C ALA A 223 17.96 -3.50 -8.91
N ASN A 224 18.96 -3.84 -9.75
CA ASN A 224 19.92 -2.88 -10.30
C ASN A 224 19.28 -1.81 -11.21
N TYR A 225 18.09 -2.08 -11.75
CA TYR A 225 17.31 -1.14 -12.57
C TYR A 225 16.29 -0.35 -11.75
N PHE A 226 16.35 -0.38 -10.42
CA PHE A 226 15.41 0.33 -9.56
C PHE A 226 15.30 1.81 -9.89
N VAL A 227 16.44 2.51 -9.98
CA VAL A 227 16.48 3.95 -10.28
C VAL A 227 15.85 4.26 -11.65
N PRO A 228 16.26 3.65 -12.78
CA PRO A 228 15.64 3.93 -14.07
C PRO A 228 14.16 3.48 -14.16
N PHE A 229 13.79 2.38 -13.53
CA PHE A 229 12.40 1.94 -13.45
C PHE A 229 11.52 2.93 -12.69
N TYR A 230 11.99 3.40 -11.53
CA TYR A 230 11.21 4.33 -10.72
C TYR A 230 11.15 5.72 -11.36
N LEU A 231 12.23 6.17 -12.00
CA LEU A 231 12.23 7.40 -12.78
C LEU A 231 11.25 7.34 -13.96
N SER A 232 11.11 6.19 -14.64
CA SER A 232 10.14 6.06 -15.72
C SER A 232 8.69 6.11 -15.22
N ILE A 233 8.40 5.56 -14.03
CA ILE A 233 7.10 5.72 -13.36
C ILE A 233 6.84 7.20 -13.04
N CYS A 234 7.81 7.90 -12.47
CA CYS A 234 7.69 9.33 -12.17
C CYS A 234 7.47 10.15 -13.45
N LEU A 235 8.26 9.91 -14.51
CA LEU A 235 8.17 10.64 -15.78
C LEU A 235 6.85 10.36 -16.49
N SER A 236 6.38 9.12 -16.52
CA SER A 236 5.09 8.76 -17.11
C SER A 236 3.93 9.39 -16.32
N GLY A 237 3.99 9.39 -14.99
CA GLY A 237 3.01 10.09 -14.14
C GLY A 237 2.98 11.59 -14.41
N VAL A 238 4.16 12.23 -14.51
CA VAL A 238 4.27 13.66 -14.85
C VAL A 238 3.75 13.96 -16.26
N ALA A 239 4.09 13.14 -17.26
CA ALA A 239 3.65 13.30 -18.64
C ALA A 239 2.13 13.09 -18.81
N ALA A 240 1.56 12.12 -18.09
CA ALA A 240 0.13 11.88 -18.09
C ALA A 240 -0.64 12.99 -17.35
N ALA A 241 -0.11 13.46 -16.20
CA ALA A 241 -0.68 14.58 -15.47
C ALA A 241 -0.63 15.90 -16.27
N SER A 242 0.46 16.15 -17.01
CA SER A 242 0.56 17.34 -17.87
C SER A 242 -0.36 17.26 -19.08
N SER A 243 -0.59 16.07 -19.66
CA SER A 243 -1.58 15.87 -20.72
C SER A 243 -3.02 16.10 -20.25
N PHE A 244 -3.31 15.78 -18.98
CA PHE A 244 -4.60 16.10 -18.36
C PHE A 244 -4.76 17.59 -18.03
N SER A 245 -3.66 18.33 -17.83
CA SER A 245 -3.70 19.76 -17.50
C SER A 245 -4.05 20.64 -18.71
N THR A 246 -3.76 20.15 -19.93
CA THR A 246 -4.13 20.73 -21.25
C THR A 246 -5.53 20.34 -21.73
N CYS A 247 -6.13 19.27 -21.21
CA CYS A 247 -7.49 18.87 -21.56
C CYS A 247 -8.50 19.83 -20.90
N HIS A 248 -8.98 20.80 -21.68
CA HIS A 248 -10.09 21.69 -21.35
C HIS A 248 -11.39 20.97 -21.68
N HIS A 249 -12.06 20.35 -20.70
CA HIS A 249 -13.52 20.18 -20.70
C HIS A 249 -14.02 20.08 -19.26
#